data_AF-A0A967D5I5-F1
#
_entry.id   AF-A0A967D5I5-F1
#
_cell.length_a   1.000
_cell.length_b   1.000
_cell.length_c   1.000
_cell.angle_alpha   90.00
_cell.angle_beta   90.00
_cell.angle_gamma   90.00
#
_symmetry.space_group_name_H-M   'P 1'
#
loop_
_entity.id
_entity.type
_entity.pdbx_description
1 polymer ?
#
loop_
_entity_poly.entity_id
_entity_poly.type
_entity_poly.pdbx_seq_one_letter_code
_entity_poly.pdbx_strand_id
1 'polypeptide(L)'
;MNFFEHQDRARRNTGWLIGLFLLALVGLVAGTYTLVMAIFLGGVEQLAERGEAMAQLGPATFWRPDILAGVSLAVGGVVGAGSLSKTAQLAGGGESVALMLGGRPLPKNASDPLERKVLN
;
A
#
# COMPACT_ATOMS: atom_id res chain seq x y z
N MET A 1 22.60 -23.33 5.73
CA MET A 1 21.29 -22.65 5.70
C MET A 1 20.55 -23.19 4.49
N ASN A 2 19.44 -23.91 4.69
CA ASN A 2 18.72 -24.57 3.59
C ASN A 2 17.64 -23.63 3.03
N PHE A 3 17.46 -23.59 1.70
CA PHE A 3 16.45 -22.78 1.00
C PHE A 3 15.02 -22.95 1.57
N PHE A 4 14.73 -24.12 2.13
CA PHE A 4 13.45 -24.46 2.76
C PHE A 4 13.19 -23.71 4.07
N GLU A 5 14.22 -23.43 4.89
CA GLU A 5 14.07 -22.62 6.10
C GLU A 5 13.71 -21.17 5.78
N HIS A 6 14.20 -20.64 4.66
CA HIS A 6 13.85 -19.30 4.18
C HIS A 6 12.38 -19.22 3.72
N GLN A 7 11.83 -20.30 3.13
CA GLN A 7 10.42 -20.35 2.72
C GLN A 7 9.46 -20.38 3.92
N ASP A 8 9.78 -21.17 4.95
CA ASP A 8 8.96 -21.21 6.17
C ASP A 8 8.94 -19.87 6.91
N ARG A 9 10.11 -19.21 6.99
CA ARG A 9 10.21 -17.88 7.58
C ARG A 9 9.48 -16.82 6.76
N ALA A 10 9.50 -16.92 5.43
CA ALA A 10 8.75 -16.03 4.54
C ALA A 10 7.23 -16.15 4.78
N ARG A 11 6.69 -17.37 4.83
CA ARG A 11 5.26 -17.61 5.10
C ARG A 11 4.78 -16.99 6.41
N ARG A 12 5.54 -17.16 7.49
CA ARG A 12 5.21 -16.59 8.80
C ARG A 12 5.27 -15.05 8.80
N ASN A 13 6.23 -14.48 8.07
CA ASN A 13 6.36 -13.03 7.96
C ASN A 13 5.28 -12.40 7.07
N THR A 14 4.79 -13.11 6.05
CA THR A 14 3.72 -12.60 5.18
C THR A 14 2.47 -12.24 5.98
N GLY A 15 2.08 -13.05 6.97
CA GLY A 15 0.93 -12.74 7.83
C GLY A 15 1.11 -11.44 8.62
N TRP A 16 2.30 -11.24 9.21
CA TRP A 16 2.64 -9.99 9.90
C TRP A 16 2.65 -8.79 8.96
N LEU A 17 3.19 -8.95 7.76
CA LEU A 17 3.22 -7.90 6.75
C LEU A 17 1.82 -7.51 6.30
N ILE A 18 0.90 -8.47 6.15
CA ILE A 18 -0.51 -8.19 5.86
C ILE A 18 -1.14 -7.38 7.00
N GLY A 19 -0.91 -7.79 8.26
CA GLY A 19 -1.40 -7.05 9.42
C GLY A 19 -0.89 -5.60 9.46
N LEU A 20 0.42 -5.39 9.24
CA LEU A 20 1.03 -4.06 9.17
C LEU A 20 0.51 -3.24 7.98
N PHE A 21 0.27 -3.88 6.84
CA PHE A 21 -0.30 -3.23 5.66
C PHE A 21 -1.72 -2.73 5.92
N LEU A 22 -2.57 -3.55 6.54
CA LEU A 22 -3.93 -3.14 6.93
C LEU A 22 -3.91 -2.01 7.97
N LEU A 23 -3.01 -2.10 8.96
CA LEU A 23 -2.80 -1.03 9.93
C LEU A 23 -2.40 0.28 9.25
N ALA A 24 -1.45 0.22 8.32
CA ALA A 24 -1.00 1.38 7.55
C ALA A 24 -2.13 1.97 6.70
N LEU A 25 -2.95 1.12 6.06
CA LEU A 25 -4.11 1.56 5.27
C LEU A 25 -5.15 2.27 6.14
N VAL A 26 -5.47 1.72 7.31
CA VAL A 26 -6.37 2.38 8.28
C VAL A 26 -5.79 3.71 8.75
N GLY A 27 -4.48 3.75 9.06
CA GLY A 27 -3.79 4.99 9.43
C GLY A 27 -3.82 6.05 8.32
N LEU A 28 -3.65 5.64 7.06
CA LEU A 28 -3.79 6.51 5.89
C LEU A 28 -5.20 7.09 5.78
N VAL A 29 -6.24 6.25 5.87
CA VAL A 29 -7.63 6.71 5.83
C VAL A 29 -7.93 7.67 6.98
N ALA A 30 -7.53 7.32 8.21
CA ALA A 30 -7.75 8.16 9.39
C ALA A 30 -7.01 9.50 9.29
N GLY A 31 -5.75 9.49 8.85
CA GLY A 31 -4.93 10.69 8.67
C GLY A 31 -5.49 11.60 7.57
N THR A 32 -5.85 11.04 6.42
CA THR A 32 -6.47 11.81 5.33
C THR A 32 -7.84 12.34 5.73
N TYR A 33 -8.68 11.56 6.41
CA TYR A 33 -9.96 12.02 6.93
C TYR A 33 -9.78 13.20 7.89
N THR A 34 -8.84 13.08 8.83
CA THR A 34 -8.52 14.13 9.79
C THR A 34 -8.05 15.40 9.08
N LEU A 35 -7.18 15.28 8.07
CA LEU A 35 -6.71 16.41 7.27
C LEU A 35 -7.85 17.09 6.51
N VAL A 36 -8.71 16.31 5.83
CA VAL A 36 -9.87 16.86 5.10
C VAL A 36 -10.81 17.56 6.07
N MET A 37 -11.09 16.97 7.23
CA MET A 37 -11.94 17.59 8.23
C MET A 37 -11.34 18.87 8.81
N ALA A 38 -10.02 18.91 9.06
CA ALA A 38 -9.34 20.11 9.53
C ALA A 38 -9.43 21.27 8.52
N ILE A 39 -9.27 20.99 7.23
CA ILE A 39 -9.45 21.98 6.16
C ILE A 39 -10.91 22.46 6.10
N PHE A 40 -11.86 21.53 6.19
CA PHE A 40 -13.28 21.86 6.13
C PHE A 40 -13.73 22.72 7.31
N LEU A 41 -13.31 22.38 8.54
CA LEU A 41 -13.61 23.15 9.75
C LEU A 41 -12.86 24.48 9.79
N GLY A 42 -11.57 24.53 9.42
CA GLY A 42 -10.81 25.77 9.37
C GLY A 42 -11.37 26.77 8.35
N GLY A 43 -11.89 26.29 7.21
CA GLY A 43 -12.63 27.12 6.27
C GLY A 43 -13.96 27.64 6.81
N VAL A 44 -14.64 26.87 7.68
CA VAL A 44 -15.84 27.31 8.41
C VAL A 44 -15.50 28.35 9.46
N GLU A 45 -14.39 28.24 10.20
CA GLU A 45 -13.94 29.28 11.14
C GLU A 45 -13.71 30.63 10.45
N GLN A 46 -13.12 30.61 9.24
CA GLN A 46 -12.92 31.81 8.43
C GLN A 46 -14.25 32.44 7.93
N LEU A 47 -15.29 31.63 7.77
CA LEU A 47 -16.67 32.09 7.52
C LEU A 47 -17.38 32.50 8.82
N ALA A 48 -17.01 31.96 9.97
CA ALA A 48 -17.64 32.16 11.27
C ALA A 48 -17.32 33.50 11.92
N GLU A 49 -16.22 34.16 11.55
CA GLU A 49 -15.98 35.57 11.90
C GLU A 49 -17.09 36.52 11.38
N ARG A 50 -18.00 36.04 10.50
CA ARG A 50 -19.23 36.73 10.10
C ARG A 50 -20.45 36.51 11.02
N GLY A 51 -20.28 35.87 12.18
CA GLY A 51 -21.14 36.09 13.35
C GLY A 51 -22.05 34.94 13.82
N GLU A 52 -22.15 33.80 13.13
CA GLU A 52 -23.15 32.76 13.52
C GLU A 52 -22.64 31.31 13.60
N ALA A 53 -21.40 30.99 13.19
CA ALA A 53 -21.00 29.58 12.98
C ALA A 53 -20.33 28.86 14.17
N MET A 54 -19.87 29.56 15.22
CA MET A 54 -19.17 28.90 16.34
C MET A 54 -20.09 28.11 17.29
N ALA A 55 -21.40 28.36 17.29
CA ALA A 55 -22.34 27.71 18.21
C ALA A 55 -22.71 26.26 17.83
N GLN A 56 -22.30 25.76 16.65
CA GLN A 56 -22.70 24.45 16.10
C GLN A 56 -21.57 23.39 16.09
N LEU A 57 -20.40 23.67 16.67
CA LEU A 57 -19.30 22.71 16.76
C LEU A 57 -19.57 21.67 17.88
N GLY A 58 -20.48 20.74 17.61
CA GLY A 58 -20.73 19.57 18.46
C GLY A 58 -19.94 18.33 18.00
N PRO A 59 -19.94 17.25 18.78
CA PRO A 59 -19.31 15.97 18.40
C PRO A 59 -19.79 15.42 17.05
N ALA A 60 -21.03 15.73 16.67
CA ALA A 60 -21.62 15.35 15.40
C ALA A 60 -20.94 15.99 14.18
N THR A 61 -20.30 17.16 14.34
CA THR A 61 -19.60 17.86 13.25
C THR A 61 -18.36 17.10 12.77
N PHE A 62 -17.75 16.32 13.66
CA PHE A 62 -16.56 15.52 13.37
C PHE A 62 -16.89 14.12 12.81
N TRP A 63 -18.16 13.69 12.89
CA TRP A 63 -18.61 12.40 12.39
C TRP A 63 -19.40 12.56 11.09
N ARG A 64 -18.68 12.56 9.97
CA ARG A 64 -19.19 12.78 8.61
C ARG A 64 -19.01 11.50 7.78
N PRO A 65 -19.98 10.56 7.82
CA PRO A 65 -19.84 9.26 7.14
C PRO A 65 -19.75 9.40 5.62
N ASP A 66 -20.32 10.47 5.05
CA ASP A 66 -20.18 10.88 3.65
C ASP A 66 -18.71 11.14 3.28
N ILE A 67 -18.02 11.95 4.08
CA ILE A 67 -16.60 12.28 3.87
C ILE A 67 -15.74 11.04 4.13
N LEU A 68 -16.02 10.29 5.20
CA LEU A 68 -15.28 9.08 5.52
C LEU A 68 -15.37 8.04 4.40
N ALA A 69 -16.55 7.84 3.82
CA ALA A 69 -16.74 6.93 2.69
C ALA A 69 -15.96 7.41 1.46
N GLY A 70 -16.03 8.70 1.12
CA GLY A 70 -15.29 9.29 0.02
C GLY A 70 -13.77 9.14 0.17
N VAL A 71 -13.23 9.46 1.36
CA VAL A 71 -11.80 9.31 1.68
C VAL A 71 -11.39 7.84 1.60
N SER A 72 -12.17 6.94 2.20
CA SER A 72 -11.88 5.50 2.19
C SER A 72 -11.84 4.93 0.78
N LEU A 73 -12.79 5.33 -0.09
CA LEU A 73 -12.82 4.91 -1.49
C LEU A 73 -11.65 5.49 -2.29
N ALA A 74 -11.29 6.75 -2.07
CA ALA A 74 -10.17 7.38 -2.77
C ALA A 74 -8.84 6.76 -2.38
N VAL A 75 -8.55 6.67 -1.07
CA VAL A 75 -7.31 6.08 -0.54
C VAL A 75 -7.25 4.60 -0.92
N GLY A 76 -8.32 3.84 -0.67
CA GLY A 76 -8.40 2.43 -1.01
C GLY A 76 -8.27 2.17 -2.51
N GLY A 77 -8.85 3.04 -3.35
CA GLY A 77 -8.74 2.96 -4.80
C GLY A 77 -7.30 3.17 -5.29
N VAL A 78 -6.60 4.20 -4.80
CA VAL A 78 -5.21 4.47 -5.17
C VAL A 78 -4.29 3.34 -4.70
N VAL A 79 -4.39 2.94 -3.43
CA VAL A 79 -3.58 1.86 -2.87
C VAL A 79 -3.87 0.55 -3.58
N GLY A 80 -5.15 0.22 -3.78
CA GLY A 80 -5.60 -0.99 -4.46
C GLY A 80 -5.11 -1.07 -5.90
N ALA A 81 -5.22 0.01 -6.66
CA ALA A 81 -4.70 0.07 -8.03
C ALA A 81 -3.17 -0.15 -8.07
N GLY A 82 -2.43 0.50 -7.16
CA GLY A 82 -0.99 0.29 -7.03
C GLY A 82 -0.63 -1.15 -6.68
N SER A 83 -1.33 -1.74 -5.71
CA SER A 83 -1.15 -3.14 -5.32
C SER A 83 -1.44 -4.10 -6.47
N LEU A 84 -2.54 -3.93 -7.19
CA LEU A 84 -2.89 -4.76 -8.34
C LEU A 84 -1.86 -4.64 -9.46
N SER A 85 -1.39 -3.43 -9.76
CA SER A 85 -0.32 -3.20 -10.75
C SER A 85 0.96 -3.94 -10.35
N LYS A 86 1.36 -3.85 -9.07
CA LYS A 86 2.55 -4.57 -8.58
C LYS A 86 2.38 -6.08 -8.63
N THR A 87 1.20 -6.59 -8.27
CA THR A 87 0.88 -8.02 -8.37
C THR A 87 0.94 -8.49 -9.82
N ALA A 88 0.39 -7.72 -10.77
CA ALA A 88 0.44 -8.04 -12.19
C ALA A 88 1.89 -8.08 -12.72
N GLN A 89 2.76 -7.16 -12.30
CA GLN A 89 4.19 -7.16 -12.65
C GLN A 89 4.91 -8.42 -12.14
N LEU A 90 4.55 -8.91 -10.96
CA LEU A 90 5.14 -10.09 -10.33
C LEU A 90 4.51 -11.42 -10.78
N ALA A 91 3.35 -11.37 -11.46
CA ALA A 91 2.63 -12.56 -11.91
C ALA A 91 3.39 -13.39 -12.96
N GLY A 92 4.39 -12.79 -13.64
CA GLY A 92 5.32 -13.49 -14.54
C GLY A 92 6.24 -14.51 -13.86
N GLY A 93 6.11 -14.71 -12.54
CA GLY A 93 6.82 -15.74 -11.81
C GLY A 93 8.29 -15.40 -11.53
N GLY A 94 9.09 -16.44 -11.29
CA GLY A 94 10.50 -16.30 -10.90
C GLY A 94 11.37 -15.60 -11.95
N GLU A 95 11.02 -15.71 -13.24
CA GLU A 95 11.72 -15.03 -14.33
C GLU A 95 11.60 -13.51 -14.22
N SER A 96 10.38 -12.98 -14.03
CA SER A 96 10.14 -11.54 -13.86
C SER A 96 10.94 -10.99 -12.67
N VAL A 97 10.96 -11.72 -11.55
CA VAL A 97 11.74 -11.36 -10.35
C VAL A 97 13.24 -11.42 -10.62
N ALA A 98 13.72 -12.47 -11.31
CA ALA A 98 15.13 -12.62 -11.64
C ALA A 98 15.61 -11.48 -12.54
N LEU A 99 14.86 -11.13 -13.58
CA LEU A 99 15.17 -10.02 -14.48
C LEU A 99 15.18 -8.68 -13.72
N MET A 100 14.22 -8.42 -12.82
CA MET A 100 14.19 -7.22 -11.98
C MET A 100 15.41 -7.10 -11.05
N LEU A 101 16.01 -8.21 -10.66
CA LEU A 101 17.21 -8.27 -9.81
C LEU A 101 18.53 -8.27 -10.61
N GLY A 102 18.47 -8.08 -11.94
CA GLY A 102 19.65 -8.08 -12.82
C GLY A 102 20.07 -9.46 -13.31
N GLY A 103 19.22 -10.47 -13.12
CA GLY A 103 19.37 -11.77 -13.76
C GLY A 103 19.32 -11.64 -15.27
N ARG A 104 20.08 -12.50 -15.95
CA ARG A 104 20.12 -12.58 -17.41
C ARG A 104 19.79 -14.00 -17.85
N PRO A 105 19.10 -14.18 -18.98
CA PRO A 105 18.85 -15.51 -19.53
C PRO A 105 20.20 -16.17 -19.89
N LEU A 106 20.41 -17.39 -19.41
CA LEU A 106 21.59 -18.20 -19.74
C LEU A 106 21.32 -18.97 -21.04
N PRO A 107 22.16 -18.79 -22.08
CA PRO A 107 21.98 -19.54 -23.32
C PRO A 107 22.38 -21.00 -23.12
N LYS A 108 21.61 -21.94 -23.72
CA LYS A 108 21.79 -23.40 -23.55
C LYS A 108 23.16 -23.91 -24.03
N ASN A 109 23.87 -23.13 -24.83
CA ASN A 109 25.20 -23.41 -25.35
C ASN A 109 26.32 -22.63 -24.63
N ALA A 110 26.09 -22.20 -23.38
CA ALA A 110 27.09 -21.50 -22.59
C ALA A 110 28.45 -22.24 -22.59
N SER A 111 29.50 -21.52 -22.94
CA SER A 111 30.87 -22.03 -23.02
C SER A 111 31.54 -22.13 -21.65
N ASP A 112 31.05 -21.38 -20.66
CA ASP A 112 31.58 -21.36 -19.30
C ASP A 112 31.17 -22.64 -18.54
N PRO A 113 32.14 -23.42 -18.01
CA PRO A 113 31.86 -24.59 -17.18
C PRO A 113 30.94 -24.31 -15.98
N LEU A 114 31.01 -23.11 -15.39
CA LEU A 114 30.16 -22.71 -14.27
C LEU A 114 28.71 -22.49 -14.72
N GLU A 115 28.50 -21.85 -15.87
CA GLU A 115 27.16 -21.65 -16.44
C GLU A 115 26.51 -22.98 -16.87
N ARG A 116 27.29 -23.92 -17.41
CA ARG A 116 26.80 -25.28 -17.73
C ARG A 116 26.41 -26.08 -16.49
N LYS A 117 27.06 -25.85 -15.35
CA LYS A 117 26.72 -26.51 -14.08
C LYS A 117 25.40 -26.01 -13.49
N VAL A 118 24.96 -24.80 -13.83
CA VAL A 118 23.65 -24.27 -13.40
C VAL A 118 22.50 -24.79 -14.29
N LEU A 119 22.82 -25.22 -15.52
CA LEU A 119 21.85 -25.76 -16.48
C LEU A 119 21.58 -27.27 -16.33
N ASN A 120 22.45 -28.02 -15.64
CA ASN A 120 22.38 -29.48 -15.42
C ASN A 120 22.05 -29.81 -13.96
#